data_AF-S7HQU4-F1
#
_entry.id   AF-S7HQU4-F1
#
_cell.length_a   1.000
_cell.length_b   1.000
_cell.length_c   1.000
_cell.angle_alpha   90.00
_cell.angle_beta   90.00
_cell.angle_gamma   90.00
#
_symmetry.space_group_name_H-M   'P 1'
#
loop_
_entity.id
_entity.type
_entity.pdbx_description
1 polymer ?
#
loop_
_entity_poly.entity_id
_entity_poly.type
_entity_poly.pdbx_seq_one_letter_code
_entity_poly.pdbx_strand_id
1 'polypeptide(L)'
;MLASLLRIILLTATLKILERGLDKGPIIYTNDLSFSDGWNYKEHRMSESFQHLMCLYTNDSEMKFIPPSFRPSSNVDMQTATQLLKPAGNDKKKIAFCVATTDGFKDWPSDKFSVIADWLIEKYNSVIIMTGIPKHTNKVYQIIEYMNHKDSCINVVGKTSFSELIALFRQIDLVLTLDTGTSHIAGAAGCPVITIFTHNSPAIYKPAGEYTGAVSAYLPCSGKHICIGPRKCKKNDCVEAVTVSMVQKEISRIMEMI
;
A
#
# COMPACT_ATOMS: atom_id res chain seq x y z
N MET A 1 12.11 -2.99 -12.44
CA MET A 1 10.69 -3.10 -12.83
C MET A 1 9.75 -2.39 -11.85
N LEU A 2 9.80 -2.63 -10.53
CA LEU A 2 9.08 -1.80 -9.54
C LEU A 2 9.72 -0.41 -9.31
N ALA A 3 11.05 -0.32 -9.35
CA ALA A 3 11.77 0.96 -9.49
C ALA A 3 11.42 1.69 -10.81
N SER A 4 10.87 0.97 -11.78
CA SER A 4 10.38 1.52 -13.05
C SER A 4 8.96 2.05 -12.88
N LEU A 5 8.10 1.38 -12.10
CA LEU A 5 6.74 1.84 -11.79
C LEU A 5 6.71 3.05 -10.84
N LEU A 6 7.57 3.09 -9.81
CA LEU A 6 7.68 4.28 -8.96
C LEU A 6 8.34 5.44 -9.73
N ARG A 7 9.33 5.15 -10.59
CA ARG A 7 9.84 6.13 -11.57
C ARG A 7 8.75 6.60 -12.51
N ILE A 8 7.86 5.73 -13.00
CA ILE A 8 6.76 6.13 -13.89
C ILE A 8 5.72 6.93 -13.10
N ILE A 9 5.34 6.57 -11.89
CA ILE A 9 4.37 7.36 -11.10
C ILE A 9 4.94 8.74 -10.76
N LEU A 10 6.20 8.80 -10.33
CA LEU A 10 6.90 10.07 -10.11
C LEU A 10 7.07 10.84 -11.43
N LEU A 11 7.64 10.26 -12.50
CA LEU A 11 7.80 10.94 -13.79
C LEU A 11 6.49 11.33 -14.46
N THR A 12 5.42 10.54 -14.38
CA THR A 12 4.15 10.87 -15.04
C THR A 12 3.39 11.94 -14.26
N ALA A 13 3.52 11.93 -12.92
CA ALA A 13 3.11 13.06 -12.10
C ALA A 13 3.96 14.30 -12.43
N THR A 14 5.29 14.18 -12.49
CA THR A 14 6.21 15.26 -12.87
C THR A 14 5.95 15.79 -14.28
N LEU A 15 5.65 14.95 -15.27
CA LEU A 15 5.37 15.36 -16.65
C LEU A 15 4.02 16.07 -16.79
N LYS A 16 2.97 15.61 -16.11
CA LYS A 16 1.70 16.36 -16.04
C LYS A 16 1.80 17.66 -15.22
N ILE A 17 2.74 17.73 -14.28
CA ILE A 17 3.10 18.94 -13.54
C ILE A 17 3.85 19.93 -14.45
N LEU A 18 4.73 19.44 -15.33
CA LEU A 18 5.46 20.24 -16.32
C LEU A 18 4.55 20.80 -17.42
N GLU A 19 3.53 20.05 -17.86
CA GLU A 19 2.59 20.50 -18.92
C GLU A 19 1.62 21.60 -18.48
N ARG A 20 1.42 21.82 -17.17
CA ARG A 20 0.38 22.75 -16.66
C ARG A 20 0.88 24.12 -16.21
N GLY A 21 2.17 24.41 -16.38
CA GLY A 21 2.77 25.70 -16.05
C GLY A 21 2.92 25.94 -14.55
N LEU A 22 4.09 26.45 -14.16
CA LEU A 22 4.45 26.79 -12.77
C LEU A 22 3.74 28.05 -12.24
N ASP A 23 2.91 28.72 -13.07
CA ASP A 23 2.35 30.05 -12.79
C ASP A 23 1.11 30.06 -11.87
N LYS A 24 0.74 28.93 -11.25
CA LYS A 24 -0.46 28.80 -10.40
C LYS A 24 -0.17 28.42 -8.95
N GLY A 25 0.91 28.95 -8.39
CA GLY A 25 1.22 28.84 -6.96
C GLY A 25 2.03 27.59 -6.57
N PRO A 26 2.44 27.47 -5.29
CA PRO A 26 3.40 26.47 -4.85
C PRO A 26 2.87 25.04 -5.01
N ILE A 27 3.74 24.16 -5.54
CA ILE A 27 3.38 22.88 -6.17
C ILE A 27 3.36 21.69 -5.19
N ILE A 28 3.84 21.86 -3.96
CA ILE A 28 3.93 20.79 -2.96
C ILE A 28 3.60 21.38 -1.59
N TYR A 29 2.49 20.95 -0.97
CA TYR A 29 2.17 21.21 0.44
C TYR A 29 2.07 19.89 1.19
N THR A 30 2.48 19.85 2.47
CA THR A 30 1.59 19.43 3.60
C THR A 30 2.04 19.95 4.97
N ASN A 31 1.07 19.96 5.90
CA ASN A 31 1.21 19.99 7.35
C ASN A 31 0.69 18.69 8.06
N ASP A 32 0.33 17.63 7.32
CA ASP A 32 -0.63 16.61 7.82
C ASP A 32 -0.10 15.17 7.91
N LEU A 33 1.21 14.92 7.68
CA LEU A 33 1.81 13.59 7.85
C LEU A 33 2.65 13.56 9.12
N SER A 34 2.13 12.90 10.15
CA SER A 34 2.94 12.39 11.26
C SER A 34 3.75 11.19 10.75
N PHE A 35 5.08 11.27 10.88
CA PHE A 35 5.95 10.11 10.67
C PHE A 35 6.06 9.35 11.99
N SER A 36 6.22 8.03 11.93
CA SER A 36 6.55 7.25 13.14
C SER A 36 7.87 7.74 13.75
N ASP A 37 7.94 7.74 15.08
CA ASP A 37 9.18 8.04 15.80
C ASP A 37 10.32 7.15 15.30
N GLY A 38 11.40 7.77 14.82
CA GLY A 38 12.57 7.10 14.26
C GLY A 38 12.53 6.85 12.73
N TRP A 39 11.44 7.14 12.03
CA TRP A 39 11.46 7.12 10.56
C TRP A 39 12.11 8.39 10.00
N ASN A 40 13.37 8.26 9.57
CA ASN A 40 14.12 9.36 8.98
C ASN A 40 14.10 9.30 7.45
N TYR A 41 13.29 10.13 6.80
CA TYR A 41 13.28 10.22 5.33
C TYR A 41 14.65 10.61 4.74
N LYS A 42 15.54 11.26 5.49
CA LYS A 42 16.90 11.60 5.03
C LYS A 42 17.77 10.36 4.85
N GLU A 43 17.46 9.27 5.55
CA GLU A 43 18.17 7.99 5.45
C GLU A 43 17.55 7.06 4.38
N HIS A 44 16.39 7.43 3.83
CA HIS A 44 15.73 6.66 2.79
C HIS A 44 16.25 7.04 1.40
N ARG A 45 17.03 6.15 0.77
CA ARG A 45 17.72 6.38 -0.52
C ARG A 45 16.85 6.96 -1.64
N MET A 46 15.58 6.54 -1.75
CA MET A 46 14.69 7.04 -2.79
C MET A 46 14.23 8.48 -2.52
N SER A 47 14.08 8.81 -1.23
CA SER A 47 13.74 10.15 -0.77
C SER A 47 14.92 11.09 -1.04
N GLU A 48 16.14 10.69 -0.67
CA GLU A 48 17.37 11.42 -0.98
C GLU A 48 17.53 11.70 -2.49
N SER A 49 17.32 10.69 -3.34
CA SER A 49 17.40 10.84 -4.80
C SER A 49 16.35 11.82 -5.34
N PHE A 50 15.14 11.79 -4.80
CA PHE A 50 14.07 12.73 -5.18
C PHE A 50 14.41 14.16 -4.74
N GLN A 51 14.88 14.33 -3.50
CA GLN A 51 15.29 15.63 -2.99
C GLN A 51 16.42 16.23 -3.82
N HIS A 52 17.44 15.42 -4.14
CA HIS A 52 18.55 15.88 -4.95
C HIS A 52 18.08 16.37 -6.33
N LEU A 53 17.16 15.63 -6.98
CA LEU A 53 16.56 16.06 -8.23
C LEU A 53 15.75 17.36 -8.08
N MET A 54 15.00 17.52 -6.99
CA MET A 54 14.25 18.74 -6.71
C MET A 54 15.19 19.93 -6.48
N CYS A 55 16.23 19.77 -5.67
CA CYS A 55 17.26 20.80 -5.45
C CYS A 55 17.91 21.24 -6.77
N LEU A 56 18.27 20.28 -7.64
CA LEU A 56 18.81 20.59 -8.97
C LEU A 56 17.80 21.32 -9.86
N TYR A 57 16.54 20.91 -9.83
CA TYR A 57 15.48 21.49 -10.67
C TYR A 57 15.08 22.89 -10.23
N THR A 58 14.97 23.13 -8.92
CA THR A 58 14.61 24.44 -8.35
C THR A 58 15.82 25.36 -8.18
N ASN A 59 17.04 24.86 -8.47
CA ASN A 59 18.31 25.53 -8.19
C ASN A 59 18.41 25.99 -6.73
N ASP A 60 17.89 25.18 -5.81
CA ASP A 60 17.89 25.42 -4.37
C ASP A 60 18.60 24.26 -3.66
N SER A 61 19.90 24.42 -3.45
CA SER A 61 20.76 23.44 -2.78
C SER A 61 20.48 23.31 -1.28
N GLU A 62 19.79 24.28 -0.69
CA GLU A 62 19.41 24.28 0.74
C GLU A 62 17.92 23.95 0.96
N MET A 63 17.22 23.53 -0.10
CA MET A 63 15.80 23.21 -0.05
C MET A 63 15.52 22.25 1.11
N LYS A 64 14.68 22.70 2.04
CA LYS A 64 14.19 21.84 3.13
C LYS A 64 13.37 20.71 2.52
N PHE A 65 13.72 19.46 2.85
CA PHE A 65 13.05 18.29 2.31
C PHE A 65 11.54 18.33 2.59
N ILE A 66 10.73 18.21 1.54
CA ILE A 66 9.26 18.18 1.63
C ILE A 66 8.80 16.73 1.44
N PRO A 67 8.12 16.13 2.43
CA PRO A 67 7.63 14.77 2.28
C PRO A 67 6.59 14.65 1.16
N PRO A 68 6.59 13.53 0.42
CA PRO A 68 5.60 13.30 -0.62
C PRO A 68 4.22 13.15 0.00
N SER A 69 3.26 13.88 -0.55
CA SER A 69 1.87 13.85 -0.13
C SER A 69 0.93 13.87 -1.31
N PHE A 70 -0.26 13.31 -1.12
CA PHE A 70 -1.33 13.50 -2.09
C PHE A 70 -2.03 14.81 -1.85
N ARG A 71 -2.49 15.43 -2.94
CA ARG A 71 -3.50 16.48 -2.87
C ARG A 71 -4.71 15.98 -2.06
N PRO A 72 -5.40 16.86 -1.32
CA PRO A 72 -6.70 16.54 -0.76
C PRO A 72 -7.61 15.95 -1.85
N SER A 73 -8.35 14.90 -1.50
CA SER A 73 -9.32 14.29 -2.42
C SER A 73 -10.42 15.30 -2.69
N SER A 74 -10.94 15.32 -3.92
CA SER A 74 -12.11 16.15 -4.20
C SER A 74 -13.31 15.64 -3.40
N ASN A 75 -14.29 16.52 -3.14
CA ASN A 75 -15.54 16.12 -2.50
C ASN A 75 -16.25 14.99 -3.27
N VAL A 76 -16.12 14.99 -4.61
CA VAL A 76 -16.68 13.93 -5.47
C VAL A 76 -15.98 12.60 -5.21
N ASP A 77 -14.64 12.56 -5.21
CA ASP A 77 -13.90 11.31 -4.94
C ASP A 77 -14.22 10.77 -3.54
N MET A 78 -14.30 11.66 -2.53
CA MET A 78 -14.66 11.29 -1.16
C MET A 78 -16.06 10.68 -1.09
N GLN A 79 -17.05 11.30 -1.76
CA GLN A 79 -18.41 10.78 -1.83
C GLN A 79 -18.48 9.43 -2.56
N THR A 80 -17.79 9.26 -3.68
CA THR A 80 -17.70 7.97 -4.38
C THR A 80 -17.16 6.87 -3.45
N ALA A 81 -16.06 7.15 -2.75
CA ALA A 81 -15.50 6.22 -1.78
C ALA A 81 -16.49 5.90 -0.64
N THR A 82 -17.18 6.90 -0.09
CA THR A 82 -18.20 6.68 0.94
C THR A 82 -19.34 5.79 0.45
N GLN A 83 -19.79 5.96 -0.80
CA GLN A 83 -20.85 5.09 -1.37
C GLN A 83 -20.39 3.65 -1.55
N LEU A 84 -19.14 3.44 -1.99
CA LEU A 84 -18.56 2.09 -2.10
C LEU A 84 -18.45 1.40 -0.74
N LEU A 85 -18.19 2.17 0.33
CA LEU A 85 -18.04 1.66 1.69
C LEU A 85 -19.35 1.60 2.48
N LYS A 86 -20.44 2.21 1.98
CA LYS A 86 -21.75 2.27 2.66
C LYS A 86 -22.25 0.89 3.14
N PRO A 87 -22.13 -0.21 2.37
CA PRO A 87 -22.60 -1.52 2.84
C PRO A 87 -21.82 -2.07 4.05
N ALA A 88 -20.64 -1.53 4.36
CA ALA A 88 -19.83 -1.98 5.50
C ALA A 88 -20.42 -1.58 6.86
N GLY A 89 -21.32 -0.59 6.87
CA GLY A 89 -21.78 0.03 8.11
C GLY A 89 -20.76 0.97 8.73
N ASN A 90 -21.15 1.59 9.84
CA ASN A 90 -20.34 2.58 10.57
C ASN A 90 -19.74 2.02 11.86
N ASP A 91 -20.26 0.90 12.36
CA ASP A 91 -19.88 0.22 13.60
C ASP A 91 -18.73 -0.78 13.42
N LYS A 92 -18.43 -1.15 12.17
CA LYS A 92 -17.38 -2.12 11.83
C LYS A 92 -16.10 -1.45 11.34
N LYS A 93 -14.97 -2.06 11.69
CA LYS A 93 -13.66 -1.69 11.16
C LYS A 93 -13.55 -2.09 9.68
N LYS A 94 -13.18 -1.16 8.82
CA LYS A 94 -13.07 -1.37 7.37
C LYS A 94 -11.63 -1.69 7.05
N ILE A 95 -11.35 -2.93 6.65
CA ILE A 95 -9.99 -3.38 6.35
C ILE A 95 -9.87 -3.68 4.87
N ALA A 96 -9.02 -2.93 4.16
CA ALA A 96 -8.85 -3.12 2.73
C ALA A 96 -7.77 -4.14 2.39
N PHE A 97 -8.06 -5.01 1.43
CA PHE A 97 -7.20 -6.09 0.97
C PHE A 97 -6.75 -5.81 -0.47
N CYS A 98 -5.43 -5.69 -0.66
CA CYS A 98 -4.76 -5.53 -1.95
C CYS A 98 -3.89 -6.76 -2.24
N VAL A 99 -4.50 -7.78 -2.85
CA VAL A 99 -4.07 -9.19 -2.73
C VAL A 99 -3.23 -9.72 -3.90
N ALA A 100 -2.98 -8.90 -4.91
CA ALA A 100 -2.32 -9.33 -6.15
C ALA A 100 -1.29 -8.31 -6.66
N THR A 101 -0.28 -8.83 -7.34
CA THR A 101 0.77 -8.08 -8.03
C THR A 101 0.61 -8.20 -9.54
N THR A 102 1.29 -7.33 -10.30
CA THR A 102 1.16 -7.27 -11.77
C THR A 102 1.37 -8.61 -12.48
N ASP A 103 2.33 -9.40 -12.01
CA ASP A 103 2.78 -10.64 -12.65
C ASP A 103 2.44 -11.91 -11.82
N GLY A 104 1.79 -11.78 -10.66
CA GLY A 104 1.35 -12.91 -9.84
C GLY A 104 2.45 -13.66 -9.07
N PHE A 105 3.72 -13.64 -9.51
CA PHE A 105 4.80 -14.42 -8.89
C PHE A 105 5.08 -14.09 -7.43
N LYS A 106 4.73 -12.88 -6.99
CA LYS A 106 4.90 -12.43 -5.61
C LYS A 106 3.66 -12.64 -4.76
N ASP A 107 2.57 -13.09 -5.36
CA ASP A 107 1.27 -13.12 -4.70
C ASP A 107 1.27 -14.17 -3.60
N TRP A 108 0.79 -13.76 -2.44
CA TRP A 108 0.61 -14.69 -1.33
C TRP A 108 -0.62 -15.58 -1.57
N PRO A 109 -0.64 -16.84 -1.10
CA PRO A 109 -1.71 -17.79 -1.39
C PRO A 109 -3.10 -17.29 -0.96
N SER A 110 -4.12 -17.63 -1.77
CA SER A 110 -5.49 -17.12 -1.59
C SER A 110 -6.16 -17.66 -0.33
N ASP A 111 -5.90 -18.92 0.01
CA ASP A 111 -6.32 -19.59 1.25
C ASP A 111 -5.72 -18.91 2.49
N LYS A 112 -4.44 -18.50 2.43
CA LYS A 112 -3.84 -17.75 3.55
C LYS A 112 -4.49 -16.38 3.75
N PHE A 113 -4.86 -15.69 2.67
CA PHE A 113 -5.62 -14.44 2.78
C PHE A 113 -7.02 -14.65 3.36
N SER A 114 -7.73 -15.73 3.00
CA SER A 114 -9.07 -15.99 3.55
C SER A 114 -9.02 -16.25 5.05
N VAL A 115 -8.01 -16.97 5.54
CA VAL A 115 -7.80 -17.17 6.98
C VAL A 115 -7.58 -15.84 7.72
N ILE A 116 -6.81 -14.90 7.14
CA ILE A 116 -6.63 -13.58 7.75
C ILE A 116 -7.94 -12.78 7.74
N ALA A 117 -8.69 -12.85 6.64
CA ALA A 117 -9.98 -12.17 6.49
C ALA A 117 -10.99 -12.63 7.56
N ASP A 118 -11.21 -13.95 7.69
CA ASP A 118 -12.12 -14.52 8.67
C ASP A 118 -11.69 -14.18 10.11
N TRP A 119 -10.39 -14.30 10.41
CA TRP A 119 -9.86 -13.95 11.72
C TRP A 119 -10.05 -12.46 12.08
N LEU A 120 -9.89 -11.55 11.12
CA LEU A 120 -10.14 -10.12 11.32
C LEU A 120 -11.62 -9.82 11.60
N ILE A 121 -12.51 -10.49 10.88
CA ILE A 121 -13.96 -10.37 11.08
C ILE A 121 -14.33 -10.82 12.50
N GLU A 122 -13.87 -11.99 12.92
CA GLU A 122 -14.17 -12.58 14.23
C GLU A 122 -13.54 -11.81 15.38
N LYS A 123 -12.26 -11.43 15.28
CA LYS A 123 -11.51 -10.81 16.38
C LYS A 123 -11.79 -9.31 16.53
N TYR A 124 -12.01 -8.60 15.43
CA TYR A 124 -12.07 -7.14 15.41
C TYR A 124 -13.40 -6.58 14.89
N ASN A 125 -14.44 -7.41 14.73
CA ASN A 125 -15.74 -7.01 14.17
C ASN A 125 -15.58 -6.19 12.87
N SER A 126 -14.80 -6.75 11.93
CA SER A 126 -14.38 -6.04 10.71
C SER A 126 -15.24 -6.38 9.49
N VAL A 127 -15.17 -5.53 8.46
CA VAL A 127 -15.59 -5.82 7.09
C VAL A 127 -14.38 -5.74 6.19
N ILE A 128 -14.21 -6.75 5.33
CA ILE A 128 -13.10 -6.83 4.39
C ILE A 128 -13.49 -6.14 3.09
N ILE A 129 -12.67 -5.18 2.65
CA ILE A 129 -12.87 -4.43 1.42
C ILE A 129 -11.84 -4.89 0.39
N MET A 130 -12.25 -5.75 -0.54
CA MET A 130 -11.37 -6.20 -1.61
C MET A 130 -11.23 -5.11 -2.67
N THR A 131 -10.02 -4.61 -2.88
CA THR A 131 -9.74 -3.53 -3.83
C THR A 131 -8.54 -3.85 -4.72
N GLY A 132 -8.48 -3.19 -5.88
CA GLY A 132 -7.45 -3.41 -6.89
C GLY A 132 -7.95 -3.12 -8.30
N ILE A 133 -7.13 -3.48 -9.28
CA ILE A 133 -7.47 -3.30 -10.69
C ILE A 133 -8.29 -4.49 -11.22
N PRO A 134 -9.02 -4.36 -12.35
CA PRO A 134 -9.86 -5.43 -12.89
C PRO A 134 -9.13 -6.77 -13.09
N LYS A 135 -7.83 -6.76 -13.40
CA LYS A 135 -7.00 -7.97 -13.54
C LYS A 135 -6.94 -8.83 -12.28
N HIS A 136 -7.21 -8.26 -11.10
CA HIS A 136 -7.16 -8.98 -9.81
C HIS A 136 -8.43 -9.79 -9.51
N THR A 137 -9.47 -9.67 -10.32
CA THR A 137 -10.80 -10.24 -10.09
C THR A 137 -10.76 -11.74 -9.77
N ASN A 138 -10.05 -12.54 -10.55
CA ASN A 138 -9.98 -14.00 -10.33
C ASN A 138 -9.36 -14.36 -8.98
N LYS A 139 -8.28 -13.67 -8.58
CA LYS A 139 -7.61 -13.86 -7.29
C LYS A 139 -8.57 -13.52 -6.14
N VAL A 140 -9.27 -12.39 -6.25
CA VAL A 140 -10.23 -11.95 -5.23
C VAL A 140 -11.38 -12.93 -5.08
N TYR A 141 -11.95 -13.45 -6.18
CA TYR A 141 -12.99 -14.47 -6.09
C TYR A 141 -12.49 -15.75 -5.43
N GLN A 142 -11.27 -16.22 -5.75
CA GLN A 142 -10.70 -17.38 -5.06
C GLN A 142 -10.58 -17.18 -3.54
N ILE A 143 -10.17 -15.98 -3.10
CA ILE A 143 -10.08 -15.67 -1.67
C ILE A 143 -11.47 -15.70 -1.04
N ILE A 144 -12.44 -15.02 -1.65
CA ILE A 144 -13.83 -14.99 -1.15
C ILE A 144 -14.40 -16.41 -1.08
N GLU A 145 -14.11 -17.28 -2.05
CA GLU A 145 -14.58 -18.66 -2.03
C GLU A 145 -14.03 -19.47 -0.84
N TYR A 146 -12.80 -19.19 -0.42
CA TYR A 146 -12.18 -19.82 0.74
C TYR A 146 -12.55 -19.17 2.08
N MET A 147 -13.29 -18.05 2.09
CA MET A 147 -13.75 -17.42 3.33
C MET A 147 -14.99 -18.12 3.89
N ASN A 148 -15.05 -18.22 5.21
CA ASN A 148 -16.25 -18.64 5.93
C ASN A 148 -17.25 -17.49 6.05
N HIS A 149 -16.78 -16.25 6.27
CA HIS A 149 -17.62 -15.06 6.52
C HIS A 149 -17.80 -14.19 5.27
N LYS A 150 -18.24 -14.78 4.15
CA LYS A 150 -18.35 -14.11 2.85
C LYS A 150 -19.23 -12.85 2.88
N ASP A 151 -20.27 -12.85 3.70
CA ASP A 151 -21.21 -11.72 3.84
C ASP A 151 -20.58 -10.47 4.46
N SER A 152 -19.44 -10.61 5.15
CA SER A 152 -18.64 -9.49 5.68
C SER A 152 -17.48 -9.11 4.74
N CYS A 153 -17.61 -9.39 3.45
CA CYS A 153 -16.66 -9.01 2.42
C CYS A 153 -17.34 -8.20 1.30
N ILE A 154 -16.80 -7.01 1.00
CA ILE A 154 -17.26 -6.14 -0.07
C ILE A 154 -16.21 -6.10 -1.17
N ASN A 155 -16.62 -6.47 -2.39
CA ASN A 155 -15.76 -6.44 -3.56
C ASN A 155 -15.93 -5.14 -4.38
N VAL A 156 -14.89 -4.30 -4.35
CA VAL A 156 -14.78 -3.05 -5.10
C VAL A 156 -13.66 -3.06 -6.13
N VAL A 157 -13.12 -4.23 -6.47
CA VAL A 157 -12.09 -4.39 -7.50
C VAL A 157 -12.57 -3.77 -8.82
N GLY A 158 -11.73 -2.91 -9.40
CA GLY A 158 -12.01 -2.23 -10.66
C GLY A 158 -13.09 -1.14 -10.59
N LYS A 159 -13.60 -0.82 -9.39
CA LYS A 159 -14.66 0.20 -9.19
C LYS A 159 -14.14 1.58 -8.77
N THR A 160 -12.82 1.76 -8.71
CA THR A 160 -12.19 3.02 -8.34
C THR A 160 -11.21 3.45 -9.42
N SER A 161 -11.26 4.71 -9.81
CA SER A 161 -10.14 5.41 -10.41
C SER A 161 -8.99 5.59 -9.39
N PHE A 162 -7.86 6.14 -9.85
CA PHE A 162 -6.72 6.39 -8.97
C PHE A 162 -7.01 7.42 -7.86
N SER A 163 -7.73 8.51 -8.17
CA SER A 163 -8.10 9.53 -7.16
C SER A 163 -9.11 9.00 -6.16
N GLU A 164 -10.08 8.20 -6.63
CA GLU A 164 -11.07 7.53 -5.79
C GLU A 164 -10.43 6.47 -4.89
N LEU A 165 -9.38 5.77 -5.34
CA LEU A 165 -8.64 4.82 -4.51
C LEU A 165 -7.95 5.52 -3.33
N ILE A 166 -7.36 6.70 -3.56
CA ILE A 166 -6.77 7.51 -2.48
C ILE A 166 -7.86 7.95 -1.51
N ALA A 167 -9.02 8.41 -2.02
CA ALA A 167 -10.17 8.78 -1.19
C ALA A 167 -10.72 7.60 -0.38
N LEU A 168 -10.69 6.39 -0.95
CA LEU A 168 -11.06 5.16 -0.27
C LEU A 168 -10.08 4.86 0.86
N PHE A 169 -8.77 4.90 0.65
CA PHE A 169 -7.79 4.64 1.72
C PHE A 169 -7.87 5.64 2.88
N ARG A 170 -8.29 6.88 2.63
CA ARG A 170 -8.56 7.87 3.69
C ARG A 170 -9.74 7.50 4.61
N GLN A 171 -10.57 6.54 4.21
CA GLN A 171 -11.75 6.07 4.96
C GLN A 171 -11.62 4.60 5.41
N ILE A 172 -10.41 4.02 5.31
CA ILE A 172 -10.10 2.64 5.70
C ILE A 172 -9.29 2.65 7.00
N ASP A 173 -9.60 1.72 7.91
CA ASP A 173 -8.93 1.59 9.20
C ASP A 173 -7.57 0.87 9.09
N LEU A 174 -7.41 -0.03 8.11
CA LEU A 174 -6.17 -0.77 7.87
C LEU A 174 -6.11 -1.28 6.43
N VAL A 175 -4.94 -1.23 5.82
CA VAL A 175 -4.66 -1.86 4.51
C VAL A 175 -3.72 -3.05 4.68
N LEU A 176 -4.16 -4.24 4.29
CA LEU A 176 -3.29 -5.41 4.09
C LEU A 176 -2.95 -5.54 2.60
N THR A 177 -1.66 -5.50 2.28
CA THR A 177 -1.20 -5.46 0.89
C THR A 177 0.09 -6.25 0.69
N LEU A 178 0.43 -6.49 -0.57
CA LEU A 178 1.75 -6.96 -1.01
C LEU A 178 2.68 -5.77 -1.31
N ASP A 179 3.98 -6.06 -1.45
CA ASP A 179 5.04 -5.17 -1.95
C ASP A 179 4.76 -4.64 -3.38
N THR A 180 3.88 -3.64 -3.46
CA THR A 180 3.41 -2.96 -4.67
C THR A 180 3.24 -1.46 -4.41
N GLY A 181 3.07 -0.68 -5.48
CA GLY A 181 2.82 0.76 -5.38
C GLY A 181 1.64 1.12 -4.48
N THR A 182 0.62 0.26 -4.41
CA THR A 182 -0.56 0.46 -3.56
C THR A 182 -0.22 0.61 -2.07
N SER A 183 0.82 -0.07 -1.61
CA SER A 183 1.29 0.04 -0.23
C SER A 183 1.79 1.46 0.11
N HIS A 184 2.50 2.09 -0.83
CA HIS A 184 2.97 3.46 -0.65
C HIS A 184 1.83 4.47 -0.78
N ILE A 185 0.87 4.20 -1.66
CA ILE A 185 -0.32 5.05 -1.84
C ILE A 185 -1.15 5.05 -0.55
N ALA A 186 -1.39 3.88 0.06
CA ALA A 186 -2.13 3.78 1.30
C ALA A 186 -1.44 4.52 2.46
N GLY A 187 -0.13 4.32 2.63
CA GLY A 187 0.64 4.99 3.68
C GLY A 187 0.66 6.52 3.51
N ALA A 188 0.85 6.99 2.28
CA ALA A 188 0.79 8.43 1.97
C ALA A 188 -0.63 9.02 2.02
N ALA A 189 -1.67 8.18 2.00
CA ALA A 189 -3.05 8.59 2.27
C ALA A 189 -3.36 8.70 3.77
N GLY A 190 -2.40 8.38 4.65
CA GLY A 190 -2.56 8.39 6.11
C GLY A 190 -3.16 7.12 6.69
N CYS A 191 -3.37 6.08 5.87
CA CYS A 191 -3.95 4.82 6.34
C CYS A 191 -2.87 3.94 7.00
N PRO A 192 -3.18 3.25 8.12
CA PRO A 192 -2.36 2.17 8.62
C PRO A 192 -2.15 1.07 7.56
N VAL A 193 -0.92 0.58 7.39
CA VAL A 193 -0.58 -0.40 6.33
C VAL A 193 0.24 -1.55 6.86
N ILE A 194 -0.18 -2.78 6.57
CA ILE A 194 0.65 -3.98 6.67
C ILE A 194 1.05 -4.45 5.28
N THR A 195 2.36 -4.47 5.01
CA THR A 195 2.90 -4.95 3.73
C THR A 195 3.53 -6.33 3.90
N ILE A 196 3.05 -7.30 3.11
CA ILE A 196 3.65 -8.63 3.01
C ILE A 196 4.77 -8.60 1.96
N PHE A 197 5.98 -8.90 2.41
CA PHE A 197 7.20 -8.97 1.62
C PHE A 197 7.62 -10.43 1.43
N THR A 198 7.16 -11.03 0.33
CA THR A 198 7.54 -12.39 -0.06
C THR A 198 8.91 -12.47 -0.72
N HIS A 199 9.41 -11.40 -1.33
CA HIS A 199 10.64 -11.44 -2.13
C HIS A 199 11.64 -10.34 -1.79
N ASN A 200 11.16 -9.09 -1.77
CA ASN A 200 11.97 -7.91 -1.53
C ASN A 200 12.16 -7.68 -0.02
N SER A 201 13.19 -6.93 0.37
CA SER A 201 13.44 -6.62 1.78
C SER A 201 12.60 -5.42 2.24
N PRO A 202 11.87 -5.54 3.38
CA PRO A 202 11.21 -4.41 4.02
C PRO A 202 12.15 -3.24 4.33
N ALA A 203 13.43 -3.51 4.62
CA ALA A 203 14.42 -2.47 4.95
C ALA A 203 14.62 -1.44 3.82
N ILE A 204 14.23 -1.78 2.59
CA ILE A 204 14.39 -0.92 1.41
C ILE A 204 13.04 -0.37 0.93
N TYR A 205 11.96 -1.13 1.08
CA TYR A 205 10.70 -0.89 0.38
C TYR A 205 9.48 -0.73 1.29
N LYS A 206 9.65 -0.73 2.61
CA LYS A 206 8.55 -0.46 3.55
C LYS A 206 7.93 0.91 3.25
N PRO A 207 6.59 1.04 3.18
CA PRO A 207 5.96 2.32 2.94
C PRO A 207 6.21 3.31 4.10
N ALA A 208 6.29 4.59 3.75
CA ALA A 208 6.28 5.67 4.72
C ALA A 208 4.85 5.87 5.29
N GLY A 209 4.77 6.24 6.55
CA GLY A 209 3.52 6.53 7.26
C GLY A 209 3.69 6.33 8.77
N GLU A 210 2.76 6.88 9.55
CA GLU A 210 2.77 6.76 11.00
C GLU A 210 2.65 5.30 11.45
N TYR A 211 1.62 4.60 10.94
CA TYR A 211 1.28 3.24 11.32
C TYR A 211 1.56 2.24 10.19
N THR A 212 2.83 2.13 9.77
CA THR A 212 3.23 1.13 8.77
C THR A 212 3.97 -0.05 9.41
N GLY A 213 3.55 -1.26 9.03
CA GLY A 213 4.12 -2.54 9.42
C GLY A 213 4.58 -3.34 8.21
N ALA A 214 5.47 -4.31 8.44
CA ALA A 214 6.01 -5.14 7.38
C ALA A 214 6.21 -6.58 7.85
N VAL A 215 5.85 -7.53 7.01
CA VAL A 215 5.97 -8.97 7.30
C VAL A 215 6.87 -9.60 6.25
N SER A 216 7.95 -10.24 6.68
CA SER A 216 8.84 -11.01 5.80
C SER A 216 9.41 -12.20 6.56
N ALA A 217 9.71 -13.29 5.84
CA ALA A 217 10.41 -14.45 6.40
C ALA A 217 11.93 -14.23 6.52
N TYR A 218 12.46 -13.12 5.98
CA TYR A 218 13.89 -12.79 6.01
C TYR A 218 14.82 -13.94 5.59
N LEU A 219 14.40 -14.72 4.58
CA LEU A 219 15.19 -15.85 4.10
C LEU A 219 16.53 -15.35 3.55
N PRO A 220 17.65 -16.12 3.71
CA PRO A 220 18.95 -15.75 3.17
C PRO A 220 18.94 -15.52 1.65
N CYS A 221 18.06 -16.22 0.93
CA CYS A 221 17.90 -16.07 -0.52
C CYS A 221 16.95 -14.93 -0.95
N SER A 222 16.34 -14.22 0.01
CA SER A 222 15.44 -13.09 -0.24
C SER A 222 16.19 -11.75 -0.21
N GLY A 223 15.65 -10.72 -0.87
CA GLY A 223 16.27 -9.40 -0.95
C GLY A 223 17.26 -9.21 -2.10
N LYS A 224 17.76 -7.98 -2.25
CA LYS A 224 18.33 -7.45 -3.50
C LYS A 224 19.66 -8.09 -3.93
N HIS A 225 20.47 -8.59 -2.99
CA HIS A 225 21.84 -9.01 -3.27
C HIS A 225 21.99 -10.48 -3.63
N ILE A 226 21.10 -11.33 -3.12
CA ILE A 226 21.17 -12.80 -3.29
C ILE A 226 20.03 -13.31 -4.20
N CYS A 227 18.87 -12.64 -4.19
CA CYS A 227 17.73 -13.07 -4.99
C CYS A 227 17.96 -12.83 -6.48
N ILE A 228 17.85 -13.90 -7.27
CA ILE A 228 17.89 -13.85 -8.75
C ILE A 228 16.57 -13.38 -9.37
N GLY A 229 15.56 -13.10 -8.53
CA GLY A 229 14.27 -12.53 -8.88
C GLY A 229 13.17 -13.56 -9.16
N PRO A 230 11.88 -13.18 -8.96
CA PRO A 230 10.72 -14.07 -9.05
C PRO A 230 10.51 -14.71 -10.43
N ARG A 231 11.03 -14.10 -11.50
CA ARG A 231 10.91 -14.64 -12.86
C ARG A 231 11.94 -15.70 -13.21
N LYS A 232 13.06 -15.77 -12.47
CA LYS A 232 14.16 -16.70 -12.73
C LYS A 232 14.22 -17.80 -11.68
N CYS A 233 13.90 -17.47 -10.43
CA CYS A 233 13.82 -18.44 -9.35
C CYS A 233 12.59 -19.33 -9.54
N LYS A 234 12.80 -20.64 -9.61
CA LYS A 234 11.70 -21.62 -9.67
C LYS A 234 11.17 -22.04 -8.30
N LYS A 235 11.86 -21.63 -7.22
CA LYS A 235 11.46 -21.91 -5.84
C LYS A 235 10.46 -20.87 -5.36
N ASN A 236 9.54 -21.28 -4.50
CA ASN A 236 8.53 -20.43 -3.87
C ASN A 236 8.70 -20.32 -2.34
N ASP A 237 9.80 -20.84 -1.77
CA ASP A 237 10.08 -20.84 -0.32
C ASP A 237 9.82 -19.47 0.32
N CYS A 238 10.17 -18.39 -0.37
CA CYS A 238 10.02 -17.01 0.10
C CYS A 238 8.56 -16.53 0.20
N VAL A 239 7.66 -17.12 -0.59
CA VAL A 239 6.20 -16.93 -0.48
C VAL A 239 5.63 -17.83 0.61
N GLU A 240 6.05 -19.10 0.65
CA GLU A 240 5.53 -20.11 1.57
C GLU A 240 5.91 -19.84 3.02
N ALA A 241 7.15 -19.41 3.25
CA ALA A 241 7.72 -19.16 4.59
C ALA A 241 7.05 -17.99 5.31
N VAL A 242 6.36 -17.10 4.59
CA VAL A 242 5.50 -16.11 5.25
C VAL A 242 4.20 -16.81 5.68
N THR A 243 4.04 -16.96 7.00
CA THR A 243 2.91 -17.67 7.61
C THR A 243 1.78 -16.72 7.98
N VAL A 244 0.57 -17.29 8.12
CA VAL A 244 -0.62 -16.59 8.62
C VAL A 244 -0.34 -15.98 10.01
N SER A 245 0.27 -16.74 10.91
CA SER A 245 0.58 -16.27 12.27
C SER A 245 1.49 -15.04 12.29
N MET A 246 2.49 -14.97 11.40
CA MET A 246 3.35 -13.79 11.28
C MET A 246 2.55 -12.55 10.88
N VAL A 247 1.61 -12.69 9.96
CA VAL A 247 0.74 -11.59 9.51
C VAL A 247 -0.23 -11.18 10.61
N GLN A 248 -0.87 -12.13 11.29
CA GLN A 248 -1.77 -11.86 12.42
C GLN A 248 -1.06 -11.10 13.55
N LYS A 249 0.16 -11.52 13.91
CA LYS A 249 0.96 -10.87 14.95
C LYS A 249 1.23 -9.40 14.62
N GLU A 250 1.64 -9.11 13.39
CA GLU A 250 1.94 -7.75 12.98
C GLU A 250 0.68 -6.89 12.85
N ILE A 251 -0.43 -7.46 12.38
CA ILE A 251 -1.74 -6.79 12.40
C ILE A 251 -2.13 -6.46 13.84
N SER A 252 -2.08 -7.40 14.78
CA SER A 252 -2.43 -7.14 16.18
C SER A 252 -1.58 -6.03 16.78
N ARG A 253 -0.27 -6.02 16.50
CA ARG A 253 0.65 -4.96 16.95
C ARG A 253 0.22 -3.57 16.44
N ILE A 254 -0.15 -3.44 15.17
CA ILE A 254 -0.61 -2.16 14.61
C ILE A 254 -2.01 -1.79 15.14
N MET A 255 -2.93 -2.75 15.24
CA MET A 255 -4.29 -2.53 15.75
C MET A 255 -4.32 -2.10 17.22
N GLU A 256 -3.29 -2.40 18.00
CA GLU A 256 -3.13 -1.92 19.39
C GLU A 256 -2.63 -0.46 19.47
N MET A 257 -2.08 0.06 18.37
CA MET A 257 -1.51 1.42 18.30
C MET A 257 -2.50 2.45 17.73
N ILE A 258 -3.62 2.02 17.15
CA ILE A 258 -4.64 2.86 16.49
C ILE A 258 -5.99 2.75 17.19
#